data_AF-A0A934XKU5-F1
#
_entry.id   AF-A0A934XKU5-F1
#
_cell.length_a   1.000
_cell.length_b   1.000
_cell.length_c   1.000
_cell.angle_alpha   90.00
_cell.angle_beta   90.00
_cell.angle_gamma   90.00
#
_symmetry.space_group_name_H-M   'P 1'
#
loop_
_entity.id
_entity.type
_entity.pdbx_description
1 polymer ?
#
loop_
_entity_poly.entity_id
_entity_poly.type
_entity_poly.pdbx_seq_one_letter_code
_entity_poly.pdbx_strand_id
1 'polypeptide(L)'
;MINGTGGGTFVTQWGYDSADRPMWQKYPGGNGGQIGEQVSYAYTAQGLLKSVSGWNTYVGDTFYNVRGQVTERRLGSTTGVVKQQYAYSAAENFRLVSLKAGTSPNYDNQQKISYTYDDDGNIQAIADAAAYGGSQTQ
;
A
#
# COMPACT_ATOMS: atom_id res chain seq x y z
N MET A 1 3.89 25.60 27.79
CA MET A 1 3.26 26.22 26.61
C MET A 1 4.37 26.95 25.87
N ILE A 2 4.79 26.49 24.68
CA ILE A 2 5.75 27.26 23.88
C ILE A 2 4.94 28.33 23.14
N ASN A 3 5.05 29.58 23.60
CA ASN A 3 4.46 30.74 22.95
C ASN A 3 5.43 31.27 21.89
N GLY A 4 5.02 31.19 20.63
CA GLY A 4 5.71 31.74 19.46
C GLY A 4 4.81 31.55 18.23
N THR A 5 5.00 32.35 17.17
CA THR A 5 4.14 32.41 15.97
C THR A 5 4.02 31.09 15.18
N GLY A 6 4.80 30.06 15.54
CA GLY A 6 4.70 28.69 15.04
C GLY A 6 4.17 27.65 16.04
N GLY A 7 3.74 28.09 17.24
CA GLY A 7 3.13 27.23 18.26
C GLY A 7 1.64 26.99 18.02
N GLY A 8 1.09 25.95 18.65
CA GLY A 8 -0.32 25.61 18.55
C GLY A 8 -0.67 24.27 19.19
N THR A 9 -1.96 23.96 19.20
CA THR A 9 -2.49 22.64 19.55
C THR A 9 -2.81 21.91 18.26
N PHE A 10 -2.18 20.75 18.05
CA PHE A 10 -2.43 19.87 16.90
C PHE A 10 -3.02 18.57 17.43
N VAL A 11 -4.29 18.31 17.12
CA VAL A 11 -5.02 17.17 17.67
C VAL A 11 -5.07 16.05 16.66
N THR A 12 -4.63 14.86 17.06
CA THR A 12 -4.88 13.61 16.32
C THR A 12 -5.86 12.76 17.13
N GLN A 13 -6.89 12.21 16.49
CA GLN A 13 -7.86 11.32 17.15
C GLN A 13 -7.87 9.97 16.45
N TRP A 14 -8.21 8.92 17.21
CA TRP A 14 -8.23 7.55 16.72
C TRP A 14 -9.52 6.88 17.19
N GLY A 15 -10.07 5.98 16.37
CA GLY A 15 -11.09 5.04 16.77
C GLY A 15 -10.61 3.62 16.46
N TYR A 16 -10.91 2.68 17.34
CA TYR A 16 -10.46 1.30 17.23
C TYR A 16 -11.66 0.35 17.19
N ASP A 17 -11.46 -0.84 16.63
CA ASP A 17 -12.40 -1.95 16.77
C ASP A 17 -12.10 -2.79 18.02
N SER A 18 -12.91 -3.83 18.25
CA SER A 18 -12.75 -4.73 19.39
C SER A 18 -11.51 -5.62 19.35
N ALA A 19 -10.74 -5.58 18.25
CA ALA A 19 -9.45 -6.26 18.11
C ALA A 19 -8.28 -5.27 18.22
N ASP A 20 -8.54 -4.05 18.75
CA ASP A 20 -7.59 -2.96 18.91
C ASP A 20 -6.95 -2.48 17.59
N ARG A 21 -7.62 -2.69 16.45
CA ARG A 21 -7.16 -2.18 15.16
C ARG A 21 -7.77 -0.81 14.88
N PRO A 22 -7.00 0.16 14.32
CA PRO A 22 -7.54 1.46 13.96
C PRO A 22 -8.66 1.35 12.91
N MET A 23 -9.88 1.76 13.24
CA MET A 23 -10.95 1.94 12.25
C MET A 23 -10.88 3.29 11.56
N TRP A 24 -10.39 4.31 12.26
CA TRP A 24 -10.15 5.62 11.67
C TRP A 24 -9.11 6.42 12.47
N GLN A 25 -8.47 7.36 11.77
CA GLN A 25 -7.58 8.37 12.33
C GLN A 25 -8.00 9.74 11.79
N LYS A 26 -8.11 10.74 12.66
CA LYS A 26 -8.31 12.14 12.27
C LYS A 26 -7.02 12.91 12.46
N TYR A 27 -6.53 13.55 11.39
CA TYR A 27 -5.33 14.37 11.42
C TYR A 27 -5.60 15.78 11.96
N PRO A 28 -4.58 16.53 12.40
CA PRO A 28 -4.74 17.93 12.75
C PRO A 28 -5.22 18.77 11.56
N GLY A 29 -6.21 19.63 11.79
CA GLY A 29 -6.76 20.57 10.81
C GLY A 29 -6.15 21.97 10.88
N GLY A 30 -5.33 22.24 11.90
CA GLY A 30 -4.72 23.54 12.14
C GLY A 30 -4.08 23.63 13.53
N ASN A 31 -3.47 24.79 13.82
CA ASN A 31 -2.75 25.06 15.07
C ASN A 31 -3.66 25.49 16.24
N GLY A 32 -4.97 25.59 16.02
CA GLY A 32 -5.98 25.93 17.03
C GLY A 32 -6.74 24.72 17.58
N GLY A 33 -6.22 23.50 17.39
CA GLY A 33 -6.89 22.26 17.80
C GLY A 33 -8.00 21.79 16.85
N GLN A 34 -8.08 22.36 15.64
CA GLN A 34 -9.05 21.92 14.65
C GLN A 34 -8.80 20.47 14.25
N ILE A 35 -9.88 19.78 13.90
CA ILE A 35 -9.85 18.44 13.35
C ILE A 35 -9.83 18.53 11.83
N GLY A 36 -8.84 17.88 11.23
CA GLY A 36 -8.64 17.80 9.78
C GLY A 36 -9.28 16.55 9.19
N GLU A 37 -8.63 16.00 8.16
CA GLU A 37 -9.10 14.81 7.46
C GLU A 37 -9.26 13.61 8.40
N GLN A 38 -10.39 12.90 8.27
CA GLN A 38 -10.56 11.55 8.80
C GLN A 38 -10.16 10.52 7.73
N VAL A 39 -9.16 9.71 8.00
CA VAL A 39 -8.83 8.51 7.23
C VAL A 39 -9.44 7.30 7.92
N SER A 40 -10.21 6.51 7.18
CA SER A 40 -10.88 5.30 7.65
C SER A 40 -10.22 4.06 7.04
N TYR A 41 -10.18 2.98 7.81
CA TYR A 41 -9.58 1.70 7.46
C TYR A 41 -10.65 0.61 7.56
N ALA A 42 -10.71 -0.25 6.55
CA ALA A 42 -11.50 -1.48 6.62
C ALA A 42 -10.58 -2.69 6.59
N TYR A 43 -11.02 -3.78 7.21
CA TYR A 43 -10.26 -5.02 7.31
C TYR A 43 -11.03 -6.18 6.65
N THR A 44 -10.30 -7.20 6.21
CA THR A 44 -10.89 -8.46 5.77
C THR A 44 -11.42 -9.24 6.97
N ALA A 45 -12.16 -10.33 6.71
CA ALA A 45 -12.60 -11.24 7.78
C ALA A 45 -11.40 -11.87 8.55
N GLN A 46 -10.24 -12.02 7.90
CA GLN A 46 -8.99 -12.46 8.51
C GLN A 46 -8.25 -11.35 9.27
N GLY A 47 -8.77 -10.12 9.24
CA GLY A 47 -8.19 -8.97 9.91
C GLY A 47 -7.04 -8.28 9.19
N LEU A 48 -6.82 -8.58 7.92
CA LEU A 48 -5.82 -7.90 7.09
C LEU A 48 -6.39 -6.60 6.52
N LEU A 49 -5.55 -5.60 6.27
CA LEU A 49 -6.01 -4.30 5.74
C LEU A 49 -6.66 -4.48 4.36
N LYS A 50 -7.91 -4.06 4.21
CA LYS A 50 -8.67 -4.18 2.95
C LYS A 50 -8.67 -2.88 2.16
N SER A 51 -9.13 -1.80 2.77
CA SER A 51 -9.27 -0.50 2.11
C SER A 51 -8.87 0.66 3.03
N VAL A 52 -8.52 1.79 2.41
CA VAL A 52 -8.15 3.03 3.07
C VAL A 52 -8.80 4.19 2.32
N SER A 53 -9.56 5.02 3.03
CA SER A 53 -10.25 6.17 2.44
C SER A 53 -10.31 7.35 3.39
N GLY A 54 -10.02 8.54 2.90
CA GLY A 54 -10.29 9.80 3.59
C GLY A 54 -11.20 10.68 2.75
N TRP A 55 -10.77 11.91 2.44
CA TRP A 55 -11.48 12.76 1.48
C TRP A 55 -11.56 12.14 0.09
N ASN A 56 -10.56 11.34 -0.26
CA ASN A 56 -10.57 10.48 -1.43
C ASN A 56 -10.29 9.03 -1.02
N THR A 57 -10.63 8.09 -1.90
CA THR A 57 -10.18 6.70 -1.75
C THR A 57 -8.69 6.62 -2.06
N TYR A 58 -7.89 6.11 -1.11
CA TYR A 58 -6.46 5.85 -1.31
C TYR A 58 -6.25 4.42 -1.78
N VAL A 59 -6.84 3.47 -1.07
CA VAL A 59 -6.84 2.05 -1.38
C VAL A 59 -8.29 1.58 -1.47
N GLY A 60 -8.75 1.27 -2.68
CA GLY A 60 -10.10 0.77 -2.91
C GLY A 60 -10.28 -0.67 -2.43
N ASP A 61 -9.29 -1.51 -2.65
CA ASP A 61 -9.30 -2.91 -2.20
C ASP A 61 -7.88 -3.50 -2.13
N THR A 62 -7.73 -4.53 -1.31
CA THR A 62 -6.53 -5.33 -1.18
C THR A 62 -6.90 -6.80 -1.09
N PHE A 63 -6.31 -7.59 -1.97
CA PHE A 63 -6.45 -9.04 -2.01
C PHE A 63 -5.20 -9.71 -1.46
N TYR A 64 -5.41 -10.87 -0.84
CA TYR A 64 -4.35 -11.64 -0.22
C TYR A 64 -4.43 -13.10 -0.67
N ASN A 65 -3.29 -13.78 -0.72
CA ASN A 65 -3.25 -15.23 -0.82
C ASN A 65 -3.49 -15.88 0.55
N VAL A 66 -3.54 -17.22 0.57
CA VAL A 66 -3.75 -18.01 1.80
C VAL A 66 -2.66 -17.84 2.86
N ARG A 67 -1.49 -17.30 2.51
CA ARG A 67 -0.39 -16.99 3.44
C ARG A 67 -0.47 -15.56 4.00
N GLY A 68 -1.50 -14.79 3.62
CA GLY A 68 -1.63 -13.38 4.01
C GLY A 68 -0.71 -12.44 3.23
N GLN A 69 -0.11 -12.88 2.12
CA GLN A 69 0.67 -12.00 1.25
C GLN A 69 -0.26 -11.29 0.26
N VAL A 70 -0.05 -10.01 0.04
CA VAL A 70 -0.85 -9.19 -0.89
C VAL A 70 -0.70 -9.71 -2.30
N THR A 71 -1.78 -9.97 -3.04
CA THR A 71 -1.72 -10.38 -4.46
C THR A 71 -2.14 -9.28 -5.42
N GLU A 72 -3.07 -8.42 -4.99
CA GLU A 72 -3.50 -7.24 -5.75
C GLU A 72 -3.84 -6.11 -4.78
N ARG A 73 -3.42 -4.88 -5.10
CA ARG A 73 -3.88 -3.66 -4.44
C ARG A 73 -4.38 -2.66 -5.47
N ARG A 74 -5.56 -2.10 -5.22
CA ARG A 74 -6.20 -1.10 -6.10
C ARG A 74 -6.07 0.28 -5.48
N LEU A 75 -5.40 1.19 -6.17
CA LEU A 75 -5.19 2.57 -5.72
C LEU A 75 -6.27 3.47 -6.31
N GLY A 76 -7.03 4.16 -5.46
CA GLY A 76 -8.20 4.94 -5.87
C GLY A 76 -9.52 4.17 -5.93
N SER A 77 -10.53 4.75 -6.58
CA SER A 77 -11.88 4.19 -6.75
C SER A 77 -12.00 3.36 -8.03
N THR A 78 -12.81 2.30 -8.03
CA THR A 78 -12.85 1.17 -8.99
C THR A 78 -12.70 1.43 -10.51
N THR A 79 -13.05 2.60 -11.04
CA THR A 79 -12.94 2.89 -12.49
C THR A 79 -11.59 3.52 -12.81
N GLY A 80 -10.77 2.87 -13.64
CA GLY A 80 -9.48 3.43 -14.09
C GLY A 80 -8.36 3.41 -13.04
N VAL A 81 -8.51 2.66 -11.95
CA VAL A 81 -7.50 2.54 -10.89
C VAL A 81 -6.16 2.04 -11.42
N VAL A 82 -5.10 2.57 -10.83
CA VAL A 82 -3.81 1.89 -10.84
C VAL A 82 -3.94 0.65 -9.97
N LYS A 83 -3.61 -0.51 -10.53
CA LYS A 83 -3.45 -1.74 -9.78
C LYS A 83 -1.97 -1.98 -9.54
N GLN A 84 -1.66 -2.52 -8.38
CA GLN A 84 -0.39 -3.18 -8.09
C GLN A 84 -0.68 -4.68 -7.95
N GLN A 85 0.04 -5.51 -8.70
CA GLN A 85 -0.11 -6.96 -8.69
C GLN A 85 1.20 -7.60 -8.26
N TYR A 86 1.10 -8.57 -7.37
CA TYR A 86 2.23 -9.20 -6.69
C TYR A 86 2.14 -10.70 -6.91
N ALA A 87 3.24 -11.30 -7.37
CA ALA A 87 3.33 -12.75 -7.56
C ALA A 87 4.43 -13.33 -6.67
N TYR A 88 4.14 -14.49 -6.08
CA TYR A 88 5.07 -15.23 -5.23
C TYR A 88 5.20 -16.65 -5.77
N SER A 89 6.39 -17.24 -5.68
CA SER A 89 6.64 -18.59 -6.20
C SER A 89 7.02 -19.56 -5.11
N ALA A 90 6.43 -20.76 -5.11
CA ALA A 90 6.84 -21.82 -4.19
C ALA A 90 8.29 -22.29 -4.46
N ALA A 91 8.74 -22.25 -5.72
CA ALA A 91 10.13 -22.56 -6.08
C ALA A 91 11.13 -21.58 -5.43
N GLU A 92 10.69 -20.34 -5.19
CA GLU A 92 11.47 -19.29 -4.52
C GLU A 92 11.10 -19.17 -3.03
N ASN A 93 10.66 -20.26 -2.40
CA ASN A 93 10.22 -20.29 -1.01
C ASN A 93 9.16 -19.22 -0.66
N PHE A 94 8.21 -18.99 -1.57
CA PHE A 94 7.16 -17.98 -1.49
C PHE A 94 7.67 -16.53 -1.41
N ARG A 95 8.89 -16.25 -1.90
CA ARG A 95 9.39 -14.88 -2.11
C ARG A 95 8.68 -14.20 -3.29
N LEU A 96 8.69 -12.88 -3.29
CA LEU A 96 8.09 -12.05 -4.33
C LEU A 96 8.90 -12.19 -5.62
N VAL A 97 8.31 -12.76 -6.67
CA VAL A 97 9.01 -12.95 -7.96
C VAL A 97 8.62 -11.91 -9.00
N SER A 98 7.47 -11.24 -8.81
CA SER A 98 7.04 -10.17 -9.71
C SER A 98 6.21 -9.12 -9.02
N LEU A 99 6.45 -7.86 -9.40
CA LEU A 99 5.65 -6.70 -9.06
C LEU A 99 5.26 -5.98 -10.37
N LYS A 100 3.97 -5.90 -10.64
CA LYS A 100 3.42 -5.14 -11.77
C LYS A 100 2.61 -3.99 -11.26
N ALA A 101 2.70 -2.84 -11.91
CA ALA A 101 1.79 -1.75 -11.66
C ALA A 101 1.35 -1.06 -12.95
N GLY A 102 0.11 -0.59 -12.95
CA GLY A 102 -0.43 0.08 -14.11
C GLY A 102 -1.94 0.12 -14.15
N THR A 103 -2.46 0.48 -15.32
CA THR A 103 -3.89 0.56 -15.62
C THR A 103 -4.30 -0.54 -16.58
N SER A 104 -5.61 -0.70 -16.76
CA SER A 104 -6.20 -1.61 -17.76
C SER A 104 -5.59 -1.41 -19.15
N PRO A 105 -5.48 -2.48 -19.98
CA PRO A 105 -5.97 -3.85 -19.72
C PRO A 105 -4.99 -4.75 -18.98
N ASN A 106 -3.69 -4.47 -19.04
CA ASN A 106 -2.66 -5.42 -18.62
C ASN A 106 -2.07 -5.11 -17.24
N TYR A 107 -2.24 -3.89 -16.73
CA TYR A 107 -1.78 -3.45 -15.41
C TYR A 107 -0.26 -3.60 -15.18
N ASP A 108 0.52 -3.55 -16.28
CA ASP A 108 1.99 -3.64 -16.28
C ASP A 108 2.65 -2.49 -17.07
N ASN A 109 1.88 -1.47 -17.44
CA ASN A 109 2.31 -0.35 -18.28
C ASN A 109 3.03 0.78 -17.53
N GLN A 110 3.12 0.72 -16.20
CA GLN A 110 3.89 1.68 -15.39
C GLN A 110 5.07 1.02 -14.67
N GLN A 111 4.96 -0.28 -14.36
CA GLN A 111 6.00 -1.06 -13.70
C GLN A 111 5.81 -2.53 -14.04
N LYS A 112 6.91 -3.24 -14.34
CA LYS A 112 6.91 -4.68 -14.57
C LYS A 112 8.21 -5.29 -14.09
N ILE A 113 8.35 -5.38 -12.78
CA ILE A 113 9.54 -5.89 -12.12
C ILE A 113 9.47 -7.41 -11.99
N SER A 114 10.59 -8.06 -12.28
CA SER A 114 10.87 -9.47 -11.97
C SER A 114 12.09 -9.56 -11.07
N TYR A 115 12.04 -10.46 -10.10
CA TYR A 115 13.14 -10.76 -9.18
C TYR A 115 13.63 -12.19 -9.40
N THR A 116 14.95 -12.37 -9.37
CA THR A 116 15.58 -13.69 -9.22
C THR A 116 16.42 -13.71 -7.96
N TYR A 117 16.61 -14.91 -7.42
CA TYR A 117 17.32 -15.12 -6.18
C TYR A 117 18.43 -16.16 -6.38
N ASP A 118 19.49 -16.05 -5.59
CA ASP A 118 20.42 -17.16 -5.39
C ASP A 118 19.83 -18.20 -4.40
N ASP A 119 20.56 -19.31 -4.21
CA ASP A 119 20.12 -20.41 -3.32
C ASP A 119 19.97 -19.97 -1.85
N ASP A 120 20.74 -18.96 -1.42
CA ASP A 120 20.65 -18.37 -0.08
C ASP A 120 19.45 -17.41 0.04
N GLY A 121 18.91 -16.95 -1.08
CA GLY A 121 17.78 -16.04 -1.16
C GLY A 121 18.14 -14.57 -1.27
N ASN A 122 19.39 -14.24 -1.54
CA ASN A 122 19.78 -12.90 -1.91
C ASN A 122 19.23 -12.58 -3.30
N ILE A 123 18.86 -11.33 -3.53
CA ILE A 123 18.42 -10.89 -4.86
C ILE A 123 19.62 -10.93 -5.79
N GLN A 124 19.51 -11.70 -6.87
CA GLN A 124 20.55 -11.82 -7.89
C GLN A 124 20.31 -10.86 -9.06
N ALA A 125 19.05 -10.63 -9.43
CA ALA A 125 18.68 -9.69 -10.49
C ALA A 125 17.33 -9.01 -10.23
N ILE A 126 17.21 -7.78 -10.74
CA ILE A 126 15.97 -7.01 -10.80
C ILE A 126 15.81 -6.50 -12.23
N ALA A 127 14.80 -6.99 -12.92
CA ALA A 127 14.48 -6.56 -14.28
C ALA A 127 13.15 -5.80 -14.31
N ASP A 128 13.15 -4.53 -14.74
CA ASP A 128 11.91 -3.79 -15.03
C ASP A 128 11.67 -3.72 -16.54
N ALA A 129 10.69 -4.48 -17.01
CA ALA A 129 10.33 -4.51 -18.43
C ALA A 129 9.37 -3.38 -18.85
N ALA A 130 8.90 -2.55 -17.92
CA ALA A 130 8.11 -1.35 -18.22
C ALA A 130 8.99 -0.10 -18.41
N ALA A 131 10.18 -0.08 -17.80
CA ALA A 131 11.14 1.01 -17.96
C ALA A 131 11.83 0.94 -19.33
N TYR A 132 11.80 2.04 -20.09
CA TYR A 132 12.68 2.22 -21.25
C TYR A 132 14.12 2.35 -20.74
N GLY A 133 14.93 1.27 -20.79
CA GLY A 133 16.38 1.37 -20.63
C GLY A 133 17.11 0.47 -19.62
N GLY A 134 16.51 -0.54 -19.00
CA GLY A 134 17.35 -1.66 -18.52
C GLY A 134 16.89 -2.49 -17.33
N SER A 135 17.34 -3.75 -17.38
CA SER A 135 17.51 -4.65 -16.25
C SER A 135 18.74 -4.23 -15.45
N GLN A 136 18.65 -4.23 -14.12
CA GLN A 136 19.81 -4.06 -13.24
C GLN A 136 20.24 -5.43 -12.72
N THR A 137 21.50 -5.77 -12.95
CA THR A 137 22.17 -6.97 -12.43
C THR A 137 23.21 -6.55 -11.41
N GLN A 138 23.28 -7.27 -10.28
CA GLN A 138 24.26 -6.99 -9.23
C GLN A 138 25.58 -7.71 -9.49
#